data_AF-A0AA45R285-F1
#
_entry.id   AF-A0AA45R285-F1
#
_cell.length_a   1.000
_cell.length_b   1.000
_cell.length_c   1.000
_cell.angle_alpha   90.00
_cell.angle_beta   90.00
_cell.angle_gamma   90.00
#
_symmetry.space_group_name_H-M   'P 1'
#
loop_
_entity.id
_entity.type
_entity.pdbx_description
1 polymer ?
#
loop_
_entity_poly.entity_id
_entity_poly.type
_entity_poly.pdbx_seq_one_letter_code
_entity_poly.pdbx_strand_id
1 'polypeptide(L)'
;MTLSPALRDAAFRWIADDPDMEARTELQRVLAGAMGGDPAALEELADRMSGPLTFGTAGLRGPVRAGPSGMNRAVVVRTTAGVARWLAEQANGVRGLVFVGRDARHGSEDFARAAAGVLAAAGFTVRLLPRPLPTPLVAFLVRRHGAVAGVQITASHNPPADNGYKLYLEGGSQIVPPADRQIEVAISEVAAAVSVPTSESWTEVSEDELDEYLGRVSALPRGSARGLRVALTPMHGVGGATAVEALSRAGFTDVHVVRAQAVPDPDFPTVAFPNPEEPGAADRLLELAAQVDADLAIALDPDADRCALGVRERDGSWRMLRGDETGVLLGSLVLSTTEETDPLVATTIVSSSLLRSIAEARGARYAETLTGFKWLVRAGDRLVYAYEEALGHCVDPAHVSDKDGISAAVVACDLAATLKTSGRTLLDALDQLALEHGLHLTDQVSLRFTDLSRIGALMARLRQSPPEGFAFEDLLPGADVVRLTQDGVRVVVRPSGTEPKLKAYLEVVEPVADPADLAPARARAGERLGALRGRVSDLLAD
;
A
#
# COMPACT_ATOMS: atom_id res chain seq x y z
N MET A 1 15.11 15.78 -31.29
CA MET A 1 14.51 17.00 -30.70
C MET A 1 15.58 18.09 -30.64
N THR A 2 15.22 19.37 -30.59
CA THR A 2 16.16 20.47 -30.30
C THR A 2 15.76 21.14 -28.98
N LEU A 3 16.74 21.58 -28.18
CA LEU A 3 16.48 22.25 -26.91
C LEU A 3 15.74 23.57 -27.16
N SER A 4 14.49 23.65 -26.70
CA SER A 4 13.70 24.88 -26.81
C SER A 4 14.19 25.93 -25.80
N PRO A 5 14.12 27.24 -26.13
CA PRO A 5 14.42 28.30 -25.15
C PRO A 5 13.57 28.17 -23.88
N ALA A 6 12.29 27.80 -24.02
CA ALA A 6 11.39 27.63 -22.88
C ALA A 6 11.85 26.54 -21.90
N LEU A 7 12.26 25.36 -22.41
CA LEU A 7 12.77 24.27 -21.58
C LEU A 7 14.09 24.66 -20.90
N ARG A 8 15.01 25.28 -21.65
CA ARG A 8 16.29 25.77 -21.13
C ARG A 8 16.10 26.79 -20.00
N ASP A 9 15.25 27.78 -20.22
CA ASP A 9 15.03 28.86 -19.25
C ASP A 9 14.26 28.35 -18.02
N ALA A 10 13.35 27.39 -18.18
CA ALA A 10 12.72 26.68 -17.06
C ALA A 10 13.74 25.90 -16.22
N ALA A 11 14.68 25.20 -16.86
CA ALA A 11 15.74 24.46 -16.17
C ALA A 11 16.66 25.40 -15.39
N PHE A 12 17.10 26.52 -15.99
CA PHE A 12 17.92 27.52 -15.28
C PHE A 12 17.21 28.09 -14.05
N ARG A 13 15.91 28.40 -14.17
CA ARG A 13 15.12 28.86 -13.02
C ARG A 13 15.05 27.81 -11.93
N TRP A 14 14.73 26.55 -12.26
CA TRP A 14 14.71 25.48 -11.27
C TRP A 14 16.05 25.32 -10.56
N ILE A 15 17.16 25.33 -11.29
CA ILE A 15 18.52 25.27 -10.73
C ILE A 15 18.81 26.44 -9.78
N ALA A 16 18.26 27.63 -10.03
CA ALA A 16 18.42 28.78 -9.15
C ALA A 16 17.52 28.68 -7.89
N ASP A 17 16.34 28.07 -8.05
CA ASP A 17 15.32 27.96 -7.02
C ASP A 17 15.52 26.76 -6.06
N ASP A 18 16.37 25.80 -6.43
CA ASP A 18 16.64 24.59 -5.67
C ASP A 18 17.60 24.86 -4.49
N PRO A 19 17.24 24.53 -3.24
CA PRO A 19 18.10 24.71 -2.08
C PRO A 19 19.23 23.67 -1.99
N ASP A 20 19.16 22.56 -2.73
CA ASP A 20 20.14 21.47 -2.64
C ASP A 20 21.24 21.59 -3.70
N MET A 21 22.49 21.71 -3.24
CA MET A 21 23.65 21.85 -4.12
C MET A 21 23.90 20.62 -5.00
N GLU A 22 23.58 19.42 -4.51
CA GLU A 22 23.77 18.19 -5.29
C GLU A 22 22.76 18.10 -6.43
N ALA A 23 21.46 18.30 -6.13
CA ALA A 23 20.41 18.36 -7.14
C ALA A 23 20.67 19.45 -8.20
N ARG A 24 21.14 20.64 -7.79
CA ARG A 24 21.54 21.70 -8.72
C ARG A 24 22.64 21.25 -9.66
N THR A 25 23.69 20.63 -9.11
CA THR A 25 24.84 20.16 -9.89
C THR A 25 24.42 19.05 -10.86
N GLU A 26 23.56 18.14 -10.41
CA GLU A 26 22.99 17.08 -11.23
C GLU A 26 22.24 17.66 -12.45
N LEU A 27 21.27 18.56 -12.22
CA LEU A 27 20.48 19.14 -13.30
C LEU A 27 21.31 20.06 -14.21
N GLN A 28 22.34 20.74 -13.70
CA GLN A 28 23.30 21.50 -14.49
C GLN A 28 24.06 20.60 -15.49
N ARG A 29 24.46 19.38 -15.09
CA ARG A 29 25.12 18.44 -16.00
C ARG A 29 24.19 17.99 -17.12
N VAL A 30 22.95 17.64 -16.78
CA VAL A 30 21.92 17.25 -17.78
C VAL A 30 21.66 18.41 -18.75
N LEU A 31 21.48 19.63 -18.24
CA LEU A 31 21.28 20.81 -19.07
C LEU A 31 22.49 21.11 -19.97
N ALA A 32 23.71 20.98 -19.47
CA ALA A 32 24.92 21.20 -20.25
C ALA A 32 25.05 20.18 -21.40
N GLY A 33 24.71 18.90 -21.15
CA GLY A 33 24.64 17.87 -22.20
C GLY A 33 23.60 18.21 -23.28
N ALA A 34 22.40 18.62 -22.87
CA ALA A 34 21.35 19.03 -23.80
C ALA A 34 21.74 20.27 -24.63
N MET A 35 22.42 21.25 -24.02
CA MET A 35 22.97 22.42 -24.72
C MET A 35 24.11 22.06 -25.67
N GLY A 36 24.88 21.02 -25.36
CA GLY A 36 25.92 20.44 -26.22
C GLY A 36 25.38 19.61 -27.39
N GLY A 37 24.06 19.42 -27.48
CA GLY A 37 23.39 18.68 -28.56
C GLY A 37 23.29 17.17 -28.34
N ASP A 38 23.51 16.67 -27.13
CA ASP A 38 23.30 15.25 -26.80
C ASP A 38 21.79 14.92 -26.79
N PRO A 39 21.31 14.02 -27.68
CA PRO A 39 19.90 13.64 -27.73
C PRO A 39 19.39 12.99 -26.44
N ALA A 40 20.20 12.18 -25.75
CA ALA A 40 19.78 11.50 -24.53
C ALA A 40 19.61 12.48 -23.36
N ALA A 41 20.56 13.40 -23.21
CA ALA A 41 20.47 14.46 -22.21
C ALA A 41 19.27 15.41 -22.47
N LEU A 42 18.91 15.63 -23.74
CA LEU A 42 17.73 16.43 -24.08
C LEU A 42 16.42 15.72 -23.71
N GLU A 43 16.31 14.42 -23.97
CA GLU A 43 15.15 13.62 -23.56
C GLU A 43 15.02 13.56 -22.04
N GLU A 44 16.13 13.32 -21.35
CA GLU A 44 16.18 13.32 -19.89
C GLU A 44 15.82 14.69 -19.29
N LEU A 45 16.32 15.79 -19.85
CA LEU A 45 15.94 17.14 -19.42
C LEU A 45 14.44 17.38 -19.62
N ALA A 46 13.89 16.98 -20.77
CA ALA A 46 12.46 17.14 -21.05
C ALA A 46 11.60 16.34 -20.08
N ASP A 47 12.00 15.11 -19.75
CA ASP A 47 11.32 14.25 -18.77
C ASP A 47 11.37 14.85 -17.35
N ARG A 48 12.55 15.25 -16.88
CA ARG A 48 12.75 15.86 -15.54
C ARG A 48 11.98 17.18 -15.36
N MET A 49 11.73 17.90 -16.46
CA MET A 49 11.05 19.19 -16.49
C MET A 49 9.60 19.11 -16.99
N SER A 50 9.02 17.90 -17.10
CA SER A 50 7.69 17.67 -17.68
C SER A 50 6.54 18.21 -16.81
N GLY A 51 6.79 18.49 -15.53
CA GLY A 51 5.84 19.08 -14.61
C GLY A 51 6.04 18.62 -13.17
N PRO A 52 5.34 19.22 -12.19
CA PRO A 52 5.40 18.75 -10.81
C PRO A 52 4.79 17.34 -10.68
N LEU A 53 5.28 16.59 -9.70
CA LEU A 53 4.57 15.39 -9.22
C LEU A 53 3.19 15.77 -8.68
N THR A 54 2.20 14.87 -8.83
CA THR A 54 0.82 15.02 -8.34
C THR A 54 0.43 13.93 -7.35
N PHE A 55 -0.58 14.17 -6.52
CA PHE A 55 -1.04 13.19 -5.53
C PHE A 55 -1.81 12.05 -6.22
N GLY A 56 -1.27 10.84 -6.11
CA GLY A 56 -1.91 9.61 -6.59
C GLY A 56 -2.81 8.94 -5.54
N THR A 57 -3.04 7.63 -5.72
CA THR A 57 -3.83 6.82 -4.78
C THR A 57 -3.21 6.77 -3.37
N ALA A 58 -1.87 6.83 -3.27
CA ALA A 58 -1.13 6.62 -2.03
C ALA A 58 0.02 7.63 -1.84
N GLY A 59 -0.26 8.91 -2.10
CA GLY A 59 0.69 10.03 -1.97
C GLY A 59 1.32 10.47 -3.30
N LEU A 60 2.27 11.41 -3.20
CA LEU A 60 3.18 11.81 -4.27
C LEU A 60 4.32 10.79 -4.36
N ARG A 61 4.68 10.32 -5.55
CA ARG A 61 5.79 9.37 -5.74
C ARG A 61 6.54 9.69 -7.03
N GLY A 62 7.83 9.42 -7.04
CA GLY A 62 8.66 9.54 -8.22
C GLY A 62 10.12 9.13 -7.95
N PRO A 63 10.92 9.01 -9.02
CA PRO A 63 12.34 8.70 -8.89
C PRO A 63 13.07 9.80 -8.13
N VAL A 64 14.05 9.41 -7.30
CA VAL A 64 14.94 10.34 -6.61
C VAL A 64 15.91 10.94 -7.62
N ARG A 65 15.67 12.19 -8.01
CA ARG A 65 16.46 12.93 -9.01
C ARG A 65 16.14 14.42 -8.99
N ALA A 66 17.05 15.25 -9.49
CA ALA A 66 16.79 16.67 -9.69
C ALA A 66 15.73 16.96 -10.77
N GLY A 67 14.98 18.05 -10.55
CA GLY A 67 13.91 18.54 -11.42
C GLY A 67 12.50 18.43 -10.77
N PRO A 68 11.50 19.16 -11.29
CA PRO A 68 10.14 19.15 -10.73
C PRO A 68 9.42 17.79 -10.83
N SER A 69 9.82 16.94 -11.77
CA SER A 69 9.22 15.61 -12.01
C SER A 69 9.92 14.47 -11.27
N GLY A 70 10.70 14.80 -10.24
CA GLY A 70 11.42 13.83 -9.40
C GLY A 70 11.20 14.13 -7.92
N MET A 71 11.42 13.12 -7.07
CA MET A 71 11.51 13.33 -5.63
C MET A 71 12.88 13.92 -5.29
N ASN A 72 12.88 15.12 -4.71
CA ASN A 72 14.07 15.82 -4.23
C ASN A 72 13.68 16.83 -3.15
N ARG A 73 14.68 17.44 -2.52
CA ARG A 73 14.47 18.38 -1.42
C ARG A 73 13.61 19.59 -1.84
N ALA A 74 13.82 20.14 -3.03
CA ALA A 74 13.03 21.28 -3.53
C ALA A 74 11.54 20.94 -3.65
N VAL A 75 11.22 19.76 -4.20
CA VAL A 75 9.85 19.27 -4.31
C VAL A 75 9.24 19.04 -2.93
N VAL A 76 9.97 18.40 -1.99
CA VAL A 76 9.46 18.18 -0.62
C VAL A 76 9.21 19.49 0.12
N VAL A 77 10.11 20.47 0.00
CA VAL A 77 9.95 21.81 0.59
C VAL A 77 8.71 22.52 0.05
N ARG A 78 8.54 22.55 -1.28
CA ARG A 78 7.37 23.20 -1.90
C ARG A 78 6.07 22.48 -1.58
N THR A 79 6.07 21.14 -1.63
CA THR A 79 4.93 20.32 -1.24
C THR A 79 4.51 20.62 0.20
N THR A 80 5.46 20.61 1.12
CA THR A 80 5.20 20.84 2.54
C THR A 80 4.71 22.26 2.81
N ALA A 81 5.27 23.27 2.14
CA ALA A 81 4.81 24.65 2.28
C ALA A 81 3.38 24.83 1.75
N GLY A 82 3.03 24.18 0.65
CA GLY A 82 1.67 24.14 0.12
C GLY A 82 0.69 23.49 1.09
N VAL A 83 1.07 22.34 1.66
CA VAL A 83 0.29 21.65 2.71
C VAL A 83 0.11 22.53 3.95
N ALA A 84 1.19 23.14 4.45
CA ALA A 84 1.15 24.02 5.62
C ALA A 84 0.21 25.21 5.42
N ARG A 85 0.25 25.82 4.23
CA ARG A 85 -0.66 26.92 3.87
C ARG A 85 -2.11 26.45 3.77
N TRP A 86 -2.36 25.34 3.08
CA TRP A 86 -3.71 24.80 2.94
C TRP A 86 -4.31 24.42 4.31
N LEU A 87 -3.55 23.73 5.17
CA LEU A 87 -3.97 23.40 6.54
C LEU A 87 -4.31 24.66 7.36
N ALA A 88 -3.48 25.70 7.26
CA ALA A 88 -3.73 26.98 7.91
C ALA A 88 -5.03 27.64 7.41
N GLU A 89 -5.28 27.62 6.10
CA GLU A 89 -6.50 28.17 5.50
C GLU A 89 -7.75 27.40 5.94
N GLN A 90 -7.71 26.07 5.95
CA GLN A 90 -8.82 25.23 6.43
C GLN A 90 -9.17 25.50 7.90
N ALA A 91 -8.17 25.87 8.71
CA ALA A 91 -8.31 26.09 10.14
C ALA A 91 -8.40 27.58 10.54
N ASN A 92 -8.74 28.50 9.61
CA ASN A 92 -8.82 29.95 9.86
C ASN A 92 -7.56 30.52 10.55
N GLY A 93 -6.39 30.02 10.15
CA GLY A 93 -5.09 30.43 10.68
C GLY A 93 -4.66 29.70 11.95
N VAL A 94 -5.45 28.78 12.50
CA VAL A 94 -5.02 27.95 13.64
C VAL A 94 -3.95 26.95 13.20
N ARG A 95 -2.93 26.74 14.03
CA ARG A 95 -1.86 25.75 13.82
C ARG A 95 -2.04 24.60 14.79
N GLY A 96 -1.89 23.38 14.30
CA GLY A 96 -2.06 22.15 15.07
C GLY A 96 -0.76 21.36 15.24
N LEU A 97 -0.92 20.17 15.81
CA LEU A 97 0.11 19.14 15.89
C LEU A 97 0.24 18.42 14.55
N VAL A 98 1.48 18.17 14.10
CA VAL A 98 1.80 17.37 12.92
C VAL A 98 2.88 16.35 13.25
N PHE A 99 2.68 15.10 12.84
CA PHE A 99 3.71 14.06 12.91
C PHE A 99 4.43 13.91 11.58
N VAL A 100 5.75 13.69 11.62
CA VAL A 100 6.55 13.43 10.42
C VAL A 100 7.36 12.15 10.65
N GLY A 101 7.24 11.19 9.74
CA GLY A 101 7.96 9.92 9.75
C GLY A 101 8.59 9.63 8.39
N ARG A 102 9.31 8.52 8.33
CA ARG A 102 10.03 8.09 7.12
C ARG A 102 10.35 6.60 7.13
N ASP A 103 10.55 6.04 5.95
CA ASP A 103 11.22 4.76 5.75
C ASP A 103 12.75 4.93 5.60
N ALA A 104 13.45 3.84 5.30
CA ALA A 104 14.91 3.81 5.21
C ALA A 104 15.49 4.15 3.82
N ARG A 105 14.67 4.55 2.84
CA ARG A 105 15.13 4.78 1.46
C ARG A 105 16.12 5.95 1.36
N HIS A 106 16.88 5.97 0.27
CA HIS A 106 17.76 7.10 -0.07
C HIS A 106 16.99 8.42 -0.07
N GLY A 107 17.55 9.43 0.60
CA GLY A 107 16.96 10.76 0.75
C GLY A 107 15.84 10.87 1.80
N SER A 108 15.30 9.77 2.34
CA SER A 108 14.16 9.80 3.26
C SER A 108 14.44 10.60 4.54
N GLU A 109 15.65 10.52 5.10
CA GLU A 109 16.09 11.31 6.27
C GLU A 109 16.04 12.81 5.98
N ASP A 110 16.66 13.25 4.88
CA ASP A 110 16.75 14.67 4.51
C ASP A 110 15.38 15.23 4.14
N PHE A 111 14.55 14.46 3.45
CA PHE A 111 13.19 14.84 3.09
C PHE A 111 12.30 14.98 4.33
N ALA A 112 12.41 14.08 5.32
CA ALA A 112 11.65 14.17 6.55
C ALA A 112 12.04 15.40 7.37
N ARG A 113 13.35 15.70 7.46
CA ARG A 113 13.87 16.93 8.11
C ARG A 113 13.41 18.18 7.38
N ALA A 114 13.43 18.19 6.05
CA ALA A 114 12.93 19.30 5.26
C ALA A 114 11.42 19.54 5.49
N ALA A 115 10.61 18.47 5.51
CA ALA A 115 9.19 18.56 5.80
C ALA A 115 8.94 19.08 7.23
N ALA A 116 9.62 18.52 8.23
CA ALA A 116 9.51 18.96 9.62
C ALA A 116 9.89 20.44 9.78
N GLY A 117 10.98 20.87 9.13
CA GLY A 117 11.47 22.24 9.25
C GLY A 117 10.59 23.29 8.61
N VAL A 118 9.98 22.97 7.45
CA VAL A 118 9.01 23.86 6.78
C VAL A 118 7.74 23.99 7.62
N LEU A 119 7.22 22.88 8.16
CA LEU A 119 6.04 22.91 9.03
C LEU A 119 6.30 23.70 10.32
N ALA A 120 7.47 23.50 10.94
CA ALA A 120 7.86 24.21 12.15
C ALA A 120 7.99 25.72 11.90
N ALA A 121 8.64 26.12 10.80
CA ALA A 121 8.74 27.52 10.40
C ALA A 121 7.39 28.16 10.05
N ALA A 122 6.44 27.35 9.56
CA ALA A 122 5.06 27.78 9.31
C ALA A 122 4.21 27.88 10.60
N GLY A 123 4.77 27.55 11.76
CA GLY A 123 4.15 27.70 13.08
C GLY A 123 3.39 26.47 13.59
N PHE A 124 3.50 25.31 12.94
CA PHE A 124 2.93 24.06 13.45
C PHE A 124 3.76 23.50 14.61
N THR A 125 3.10 22.80 15.53
CA THR A 125 3.81 21.95 16.49
C THR A 125 4.20 20.66 15.78
N VAL A 126 5.49 20.40 15.60
CA VAL A 126 5.96 19.26 14.81
C VAL A 126 6.64 18.24 15.70
N ARG A 127 6.24 16.97 15.55
CA ARG A 127 6.89 15.81 16.15
C ARG A 127 7.45 14.90 15.07
N LEU A 128 8.78 14.82 14.97
CA LEU A 128 9.50 13.96 14.04
C LEU A 128 9.75 12.60 14.69
N LEU A 129 9.48 11.50 13.99
CA LEU A 129 9.84 10.18 14.49
C LEU A 129 11.38 10.08 14.62
N PRO A 130 11.94 9.51 15.70
CA PRO A 130 13.38 9.59 15.98
C PRO A 130 14.23 8.84 14.94
N ARG A 131 13.66 7.79 14.34
CA ARG A 131 14.31 6.91 13.36
C ARG A 131 13.33 6.45 12.28
N PRO A 132 13.80 5.85 11.18
CA PRO A 132 12.91 5.21 10.22
C PRO A 132 12.01 4.17 10.91
N LEU A 133 10.70 4.31 10.76
CA LEU A 133 9.69 3.55 11.48
C LEU A 133 8.46 3.30 10.60
N PRO A 134 7.66 2.25 10.89
CA PRO A 134 6.52 1.85 10.06
C PRO A 134 5.51 2.96 9.78
N THR A 135 4.97 2.96 8.56
CA THR A 135 3.86 3.83 8.15
C THR A 135 2.63 3.76 9.08
N PRO A 136 2.14 2.59 9.53
CA PRO A 136 0.98 2.53 10.43
C PRO A 136 1.16 3.30 11.74
N LEU A 137 2.40 3.48 12.22
CA LEU A 137 2.66 4.28 13.43
C LEU A 137 2.32 5.75 13.22
N VAL A 138 2.60 6.33 12.05
CA VAL A 138 2.22 7.74 11.77
C VAL A 138 0.71 7.88 11.75
N ALA A 139 -0.01 6.96 11.10
CA ALA A 139 -1.48 6.97 11.08
C ALA A 139 -2.08 6.82 12.49
N PHE A 140 -1.51 5.92 13.31
CA PHE A 140 -1.87 5.76 14.72
C PHE A 140 -1.70 7.06 15.52
N LEU A 141 -0.51 7.69 15.44
CA LEU A 141 -0.19 8.90 16.20
C LEU A 141 -1.09 10.08 15.81
N VAL A 142 -1.35 10.26 14.51
CA VAL A 142 -2.25 11.31 14.02
C VAL A 142 -3.63 11.17 14.65
N ARG A 143 -4.18 9.96 14.64
CA ARG A 143 -5.49 9.70 15.21
C ARG A 143 -5.49 9.82 16.73
N ARG A 144 -4.52 9.20 17.40
CA ARG A 144 -4.40 9.13 18.86
C ARG A 144 -4.30 10.49 19.53
N HIS A 145 -3.61 11.44 18.90
CA HIS A 145 -3.38 12.78 19.43
C HIS A 145 -4.27 13.86 18.81
N GLY A 146 -5.18 13.49 17.89
CA GLY A 146 -5.98 14.48 17.15
C GLY A 146 -5.10 15.45 16.37
N ALA A 147 -4.00 14.96 15.80
CA ALA A 147 -3.10 15.78 14.99
C ALA A 147 -3.83 16.21 13.70
N VAL A 148 -3.53 17.42 13.24
CA VAL A 148 -4.17 17.97 12.03
C VAL A 148 -3.62 17.32 10.75
N ALA A 149 -2.40 16.79 10.82
CA ALA A 149 -1.79 16.04 9.73
C ALA A 149 -0.70 15.07 10.20
N GLY A 150 -0.37 14.14 9.31
CA GLY A 150 0.84 13.32 9.39
C GLY A 150 1.51 13.20 8.03
N VAL A 151 2.83 13.20 8.00
CA VAL A 151 3.62 13.01 6.78
C VAL A 151 4.47 11.77 6.95
N GLN A 152 4.41 10.84 6.00
CA GLN A 152 5.32 9.70 5.95
C GLN A 152 6.08 9.73 4.63
N ILE A 153 7.40 9.91 4.71
CA ILE A 153 8.29 9.86 3.55
C ILE A 153 8.58 8.39 3.21
N THR A 154 7.99 7.91 2.13
CA THR A 154 8.14 6.54 1.65
C THR A 154 7.53 6.38 0.26
N ALA A 155 8.10 5.46 -0.52
CA ALA A 155 7.47 4.94 -1.74
C ALA A 155 6.81 3.56 -1.55
N SER A 156 6.61 3.11 -0.31
CA SER A 156 6.09 1.77 0.03
C SER A 156 6.91 0.66 -0.64
N HIS A 157 6.31 -0.15 -1.50
CA HIS A 157 6.95 -1.27 -2.20
C HIS A 157 7.63 -0.91 -3.53
N ASN A 158 7.64 0.37 -3.93
CA ASN A 158 8.29 0.79 -5.19
C ASN A 158 9.80 0.44 -5.23
N PRO A 159 10.46 0.45 -6.41
CA PRO A 159 11.89 0.18 -6.53
C PRO A 159 12.77 1.10 -5.68
N PRO A 160 14.02 0.72 -5.35
CA PRO A 160 14.96 1.52 -4.53
C PRO A 160 15.14 2.97 -5.00
N ALA A 161 15.11 3.19 -6.32
CA ALA A 161 15.30 4.51 -6.93
C ALA A 161 14.13 5.48 -6.72
N ASP A 162 12.97 5.00 -6.25
CA ASP A 162 11.80 5.83 -5.97
C ASP A 162 11.73 6.22 -4.48
N ASN A 163 11.22 7.43 -4.23
CA ASN A 163 10.78 7.86 -2.91
C ASN A 163 9.36 8.49 -3.02
N GLY A 164 8.79 8.93 -1.92
CA GLY A 164 7.44 9.48 -1.92
C GLY A 164 7.06 10.24 -0.67
N TYR A 165 5.88 10.85 -0.71
CA TYR A 165 5.30 11.68 0.34
C TYR A 165 3.84 11.26 0.53
N LYS A 166 3.56 10.52 1.60
CA LYS A 166 2.20 10.19 2.05
C LYS A 166 1.72 11.29 3.00
N LEU A 167 0.48 11.73 2.81
CA LEU A 167 -0.17 12.74 3.64
C LEU A 167 -1.44 12.17 4.29
N TYR A 168 -1.46 12.24 5.61
CA TYR A 168 -2.59 11.93 6.48
C TYR A 168 -3.18 13.23 7.00
N LEU A 169 -4.50 13.31 7.08
CA LEU A 169 -5.21 14.41 7.73
C LEU A 169 -5.77 13.94 9.08
N GLU A 170 -6.54 14.81 9.72
CA GLU A 170 -7.28 14.51 10.95
C GLU A 170 -7.97 13.13 10.89
N GLY A 171 -7.86 12.38 11.97
CA GLY A 171 -8.36 11.01 12.07
C GLY A 171 -7.42 9.93 11.52
N GLY A 172 -6.25 10.31 10.98
CA GLY A 172 -5.20 9.37 10.55
C GLY A 172 -5.46 8.72 9.20
N SER A 173 -6.33 9.32 8.37
CA SER A 173 -6.66 8.81 7.04
C SER A 173 -5.95 9.57 5.94
N GLN A 174 -5.58 8.89 4.87
CA GLN A 174 -5.01 9.52 3.67
C GLN A 174 -6.00 10.51 3.01
N ILE A 175 -5.46 11.51 2.30
CA ILE A 175 -6.23 12.54 1.58
C ILE A 175 -7.12 11.97 0.46
N VAL A 176 -8.25 12.65 0.22
CA VAL A 176 -9.22 12.37 -0.86
C VAL A 176 -9.62 13.68 -1.55
N PRO A 177 -10.19 13.64 -2.77
CA PRO A 177 -10.81 14.82 -3.37
C PRO A 177 -11.87 15.47 -2.46
N PRO A 178 -11.96 16.82 -2.43
CA PRO A 178 -11.20 17.78 -3.22
C PRO A 178 -9.87 18.24 -2.60
N ALA A 179 -9.47 17.71 -1.43
CA ALA A 179 -8.31 18.20 -0.68
C ALA A 179 -7.00 18.02 -1.46
N ASP A 180 -6.83 16.89 -2.16
CA ASP A 180 -5.68 16.64 -3.03
C ASP A 180 -5.45 17.76 -4.05
N ARG A 181 -6.47 18.12 -4.84
CA ARG A 181 -6.39 19.19 -5.85
C ARG A 181 -6.19 20.56 -5.22
N GLN A 182 -6.84 20.83 -4.09
CA GLN A 182 -6.66 22.10 -3.38
C GLN A 182 -5.22 22.26 -2.88
N ILE A 183 -4.62 21.18 -2.37
CA ILE A 183 -3.23 21.16 -1.96
C ILE A 183 -2.31 21.32 -3.18
N GLU A 184 -2.58 20.67 -4.32
CA GLU A 184 -1.79 20.85 -5.55
C GLU A 184 -1.81 22.30 -6.04
N VAL A 185 -2.98 22.95 -6.03
CA VAL A 185 -3.09 24.39 -6.28
C VAL A 185 -2.24 25.15 -5.25
N ALA A 186 -2.35 24.78 -3.98
CA ALA A 186 -1.58 25.42 -2.93
C ALA A 186 -0.05 25.26 -3.11
N ILE A 187 0.42 24.13 -3.65
CA ILE A 187 1.83 23.88 -3.97
C ILE A 187 2.28 24.74 -5.16
N SER A 188 1.42 24.88 -6.17
CA SER A 188 1.73 25.62 -7.39
C SER A 188 2.03 27.11 -7.16
N GLU A 189 1.44 27.71 -6.13
CA GLU A 189 1.64 29.11 -5.77
C GLU A 189 2.76 29.32 -4.74
N VAL A 190 3.40 28.24 -4.25
CA VAL A 190 4.58 28.37 -3.40
C VAL A 190 5.73 28.95 -4.21
N ALA A 191 6.42 29.93 -3.62
CA ALA A 191 7.63 30.53 -4.16
C ALA A 191 8.76 29.50 -4.39
N ALA A 192 9.90 29.98 -4.89
CA ALA A 192 11.11 29.19 -5.03
C ALA A 192 11.46 28.46 -3.73
N ALA A 193 11.85 27.18 -3.82
CA ALA A 193 12.11 26.34 -2.65
C ALA A 193 13.21 26.92 -1.74
N VAL A 194 14.24 27.53 -2.32
CA VAL A 194 15.32 28.24 -1.61
C VAL A 194 14.84 29.41 -0.75
N SER A 195 13.67 29.97 -1.06
CA SER A 195 13.06 31.10 -0.33
C SER A 195 12.05 30.67 0.73
N VAL A 196 11.74 29.37 0.84
CA VAL A 196 10.80 28.86 1.85
C VAL A 196 11.49 28.81 3.22
N PRO A 197 10.94 29.48 4.25
CA PRO A 197 11.51 29.43 5.59
C PRO A 197 11.56 28.01 6.15
N THR A 198 12.61 27.72 6.92
CA THR A 198 12.79 26.47 7.66
C THR A 198 13.26 26.76 9.07
N SER A 199 12.91 25.88 10.01
CA SER A 199 13.25 26.00 11.44
C SER A 199 13.58 24.62 11.98
N GLU A 200 14.56 24.51 12.88
CA GLU A 200 14.87 23.25 13.58
C GLU A 200 14.04 23.03 14.85
N SER A 201 12.97 23.81 15.04
CA SER A 201 12.15 23.83 16.25
C SER A 201 11.08 22.72 16.34
N TRP A 202 11.39 21.51 15.86
CA TRP A 202 10.55 20.33 16.06
C TRP A 202 11.06 19.51 17.26
N THR A 203 10.21 18.67 17.82
CA THR A 203 10.60 17.69 18.86
C THR A 203 10.56 16.28 18.28
N GLU A 204 11.19 15.33 18.97
CA GLU A 204 11.08 13.92 18.59
C GLU A 204 9.86 13.26 19.24
N VAL A 205 9.28 12.27 18.55
CA VAL A 205 8.31 11.33 19.13
C VAL A 205 9.03 10.49 20.19
N SER A 206 8.39 10.32 21.34
CA SER A 206 8.94 9.55 22.46
C SER A 206 8.84 8.04 22.22
N GLU A 207 9.70 7.25 22.88
CA GLU A 207 9.55 5.79 22.86
C GLU A 207 8.24 5.34 23.54
N ASP A 208 7.71 6.11 24.50
CA ASP A 208 6.41 5.84 25.15
C ASP A 208 5.26 5.83 24.12
N GLU A 209 5.29 6.70 23.11
CA GLU A 209 4.29 6.74 22.03
C GLU A 209 4.39 5.51 21.10
N LEU A 210 5.59 4.98 20.87
CA LEU A 210 5.78 3.70 20.19
C LEU A 210 5.28 2.54 21.07
N ASP A 211 5.52 2.60 22.37
CA ASP A 211 5.03 1.62 23.34
C ASP A 211 3.50 1.60 23.43
N GLU A 212 2.82 2.75 23.32
CA GLU A 212 1.37 2.83 23.23
C GLU A 212 0.84 2.08 21.98
N TYR A 213 1.47 2.30 20.82
CA TYR A 213 1.13 1.57 19.59
C TYR A 213 1.32 0.07 19.76
N LEU A 214 2.51 -0.37 20.19
CA LEU A 214 2.83 -1.78 20.41
C LEU A 214 1.91 -2.43 21.46
N GLY A 215 1.58 -1.69 22.52
CA GLY A 215 0.61 -2.11 23.54
C GLY A 215 -0.77 -2.38 22.94
N ARG A 216 -1.26 -1.47 22.09
CA ARG A 216 -2.52 -1.66 21.37
C ARG A 216 -2.48 -2.88 20.45
N VAL A 217 -1.44 -2.99 19.63
CA VAL A 217 -1.28 -4.12 18.68
C VAL A 217 -1.22 -5.45 19.41
N SER A 218 -0.46 -5.54 20.51
CA SER A 218 -0.30 -6.77 21.29
C SER A 218 -1.58 -7.24 21.99
N ALA A 219 -2.58 -6.37 22.12
CA ALA A 219 -3.88 -6.65 22.70
C ALA A 219 -4.95 -7.06 21.67
N LEU A 220 -4.64 -7.06 20.38
CA LEU A 220 -5.55 -7.52 19.32
C LEU A 220 -5.87 -9.02 19.33
N PRO A 221 -4.94 -9.94 19.69
CA PRO A 221 -5.24 -11.36 19.80
C PRO A 221 -6.46 -11.63 20.66
N ARG A 222 -7.38 -12.45 20.16
CA ARG A 222 -8.60 -12.87 20.86
C ARG A 222 -8.46 -14.30 21.40
N GLY A 223 -7.63 -15.12 20.75
CA GLY A 223 -7.26 -16.44 21.24
C GLY A 223 -6.27 -16.39 22.40
N SER A 224 -6.15 -17.51 23.12
CA SER A 224 -5.19 -17.70 24.21
C SER A 224 -3.94 -18.48 23.80
N ALA A 225 -3.93 -19.07 22.60
CA ALA A 225 -2.83 -19.91 22.12
C ALA A 225 -1.64 -19.07 21.65
N ARG A 226 -0.42 -19.43 22.09
CA ARG A 226 0.83 -18.74 21.72
C ARG A 226 1.94 -19.65 21.19
N GLY A 227 1.70 -20.96 21.16
CA GLY A 227 2.67 -21.95 20.65
C GLY A 227 2.71 -21.95 19.13
N LEU A 228 3.50 -21.05 18.54
CA LEU A 228 3.64 -20.89 17.10
C LEU A 228 5.09 -20.52 16.74
N ARG A 229 5.68 -21.22 15.78
CA ARG A 229 6.95 -20.86 15.16
C ARG A 229 6.71 -20.05 13.91
N VAL A 230 7.32 -18.86 13.85
CA VAL A 230 7.11 -17.89 12.77
C VAL A 230 8.41 -17.65 12.03
N ALA A 231 8.38 -17.76 10.71
CA ALA A 231 9.42 -17.19 9.85
C ALA A 231 8.98 -15.80 9.39
N LEU A 232 9.86 -14.80 9.46
CA LEU A 232 9.53 -13.41 9.16
C LEU A 232 10.58 -12.78 8.25
N THR A 233 10.13 -11.98 7.28
CA THR A 233 11.00 -11.03 6.59
C THR A 233 10.37 -9.65 6.53
N PRO A 234 11.12 -8.58 6.86
CA PRO A 234 10.71 -7.22 6.57
C PRO A 234 11.20 -6.75 5.19
N MET A 235 11.87 -7.60 4.40
CA MET A 235 12.41 -7.28 3.08
C MET A 235 13.33 -6.05 3.08
N HIS A 236 14.23 -5.93 4.06
CA HIS A 236 15.05 -4.73 4.32
C HIS A 236 14.26 -3.47 4.67
N GLY A 237 13.01 -3.64 5.06
CA GLY A 237 12.11 -2.60 5.50
C GLY A 237 12.25 -2.23 6.98
N VAL A 238 11.58 -1.14 7.34
CA VAL A 238 11.56 -0.60 8.70
C VAL A 238 10.64 -1.37 9.66
N GLY A 239 9.86 -2.32 9.15
CA GLY A 239 8.93 -3.13 9.93
C GLY A 239 9.56 -4.18 10.84
N GLY A 240 10.80 -4.61 10.57
CA GLY A 240 11.37 -5.82 11.18
C GLY A 240 11.40 -5.82 12.70
N ALA A 241 12.08 -4.83 13.29
CA ALA A 241 12.20 -4.72 14.74
C ALA A 241 10.84 -4.51 15.41
N THR A 242 9.99 -3.66 14.84
CA THR A 242 8.64 -3.36 15.35
C THR A 242 7.75 -4.60 15.33
N ALA A 243 7.80 -5.41 14.26
CA ALA A 243 7.02 -6.64 14.14
C ALA A 243 7.45 -7.71 15.15
N VAL A 244 8.76 -7.91 15.31
CA VAL A 244 9.30 -8.86 16.29
C VAL A 244 8.89 -8.45 17.71
N GLU A 245 8.99 -7.17 18.04
CA GLU A 245 8.58 -6.64 19.35
C GLU A 245 7.07 -6.79 19.56
N ALA A 246 6.24 -6.44 18.57
CA ALA A 246 4.79 -6.59 18.65
C ALA A 246 4.37 -8.06 18.85
N LEU A 247 4.98 -8.98 18.11
CA LEU A 247 4.79 -10.43 18.25
C LEU A 247 5.22 -10.92 19.63
N SER A 248 6.38 -10.47 20.12
CA SER A 248 6.90 -10.84 21.43
C SER A 248 5.96 -10.39 22.56
N ARG A 249 5.48 -9.14 22.53
CA ARG A 249 4.49 -8.61 23.49
C ARG A 249 3.16 -9.35 23.43
N ALA A 250 2.74 -9.76 22.24
CA ALA A 250 1.56 -10.61 22.06
C ALA A 250 1.76 -12.04 22.59
N GLY A 251 3.00 -12.46 22.90
CA GLY A 251 3.35 -13.77 23.43
C GLY A 251 3.92 -14.76 22.41
N PHE A 252 4.10 -14.34 21.15
CA PHE A 252 4.74 -15.16 20.11
C PHE A 252 6.25 -14.93 20.12
N THR A 253 6.98 -15.83 20.78
CA THR A 253 8.42 -15.65 21.03
C THR A 253 9.32 -16.52 20.14
N ASP A 254 8.79 -17.52 19.43
CA ASP A 254 9.56 -18.37 18.50
C ASP A 254 9.54 -17.76 17.09
N VAL A 255 10.20 -16.61 16.93
CA VAL A 255 10.25 -15.83 15.69
C VAL A 255 11.64 -15.86 15.08
N HIS A 256 11.73 -16.35 13.84
CA HIS A 256 12.95 -16.43 13.05
C HIS A 256 12.90 -15.41 11.92
N VAL A 257 13.84 -14.46 11.91
CA VAL A 257 13.90 -13.44 10.86
C VAL A 257 14.89 -13.86 9.77
N VAL A 258 14.55 -13.61 8.50
CA VAL A 258 15.49 -13.76 7.38
C VAL A 258 16.68 -12.82 7.61
N ARG A 259 17.79 -13.37 8.11
CA ARG A 259 18.94 -12.59 8.59
C ARG A 259 19.45 -11.59 7.57
N ALA A 260 19.50 -11.99 6.30
CA ALA A 260 20.00 -11.15 5.21
C ALA A 260 19.04 -10.02 4.81
N GLN A 261 17.83 -9.97 5.36
CA GLN A 261 16.79 -8.96 5.09
C GLN A 261 16.34 -8.24 6.38
N ALA A 262 16.96 -8.53 7.53
CA ALA A 262 16.47 -8.14 8.85
C ALA A 262 16.72 -6.68 9.21
N VAL A 263 17.79 -6.10 8.67
CA VAL A 263 18.19 -4.71 8.92
C VAL A 263 17.69 -3.85 7.76
N PRO A 264 17.16 -2.63 8.02
CA PRO A 264 16.78 -1.74 6.95
C PRO A 264 17.94 -1.42 6.00
N ASP A 265 17.72 -1.57 4.70
CA ASP A 265 18.70 -1.31 3.64
C ASP A 265 18.00 -0.63 2.45
N PRO A 266 18.37 0.62 2.11
CA PRO A 266 17.72 1.38 1.03
C PRO A 266 17.87 0.75 -0.36
N ASP A 267 18.86 -0.11 -0.58
CA ASP A 267 19.13 -0.72 -1.88
C ASP A 267 18.34 -2.02 -2.12
N PHE A 268 17.68 -2.54 -1.07
CA PHE A 268 16.94 -3.80 -1.10
C PHE A 268 17.72 -4.96 -1.78
N PRO A 269 18.99 -5.21 -1.44
CA PRO A 269 19.98 -5.90 -2.28
C PRO A 269 19.70 -7.38 -2.60
N THR A 270 18.64 -7.95 -2.03
CA THR A 270 18.30 -9.37 -2.17
C THR A 270 17.06 -9.61 -3.03
N VAL A 271 16.36 -8.54 -3.45
CA VAL A 271 15.12 -8.61 -4.21
C VAL A 271 15.20 -7.62 -5.37
N ALA A 272 14.66 -7.99 -6.54
CA ALA A 272 14.58 -7.07 -7.66
C ALA A 272 13.55 -5.95 -7.42
N PHE A 273 12.49 -6.28 -6.67
CA PHE A 273 11.40 -5.38 -6.34
C PHE A 273 10.87 -5.76 -4.94
N PRO A 274 10.83 -4.84 -3.97
CA PRO A 274 10.51 -5.16 -2.57
C PRO A 274 8.99 -5.21 -2.34
N ASN A 275 8.29 -6.07 -3.08
CA ASN A 275 6.87 -6.36 -2.90
C ASN A 275 6.69 -7.86 -2.69
N PRO A 276 6.04 -8.31 -1.60
CA PRO A 276 5.83 -9.73 -1.35
C PRO A 276 5.06 -10.48 -2.46
N GLU A 277 4.32 -9.78 -3.33
CA GLU A 277 3.61 -10.38 -4.47
C GLU A 277 4.51 -10.72 -5.66
N GLU A 278 5.73 -10.14 -5.72
CA GLU A 278 6.60 -10.30 -6.89
C GLU A 278 7.32 -11.65 -6.87
N PRO A 279 7.44 -12.33 -8.03
CA PRO A 279 8.19 -13.57 -8.12
C PRO A 279 9.62 -13.42 -7.59
N GLY A 280 10.05 -14.38 -6.76
CA GLY A 280 11.39 -14.39 -6.15
C GLY A 280 11.53 -13.58 -4.86
N ALA A 281 10.57 -12.69 -4.56
CA ALA A 281 10.71 -11.77 -3.43
C ALA A 281 10.56 -12.48 -2.07
N ALA A 282 9.72 -13.53 -2.03
CA ALA A 282 9.46 -14.34 -0.84
C ALA A 282 10.34 -15.59 -0.71
N ASP A 283 11.20 -15.90 -1.69
CA ASP A 283 11.92 -17.19 -1.74
C ASP A 283 12.75 -17.44 -0.47
N ARG A 284 13.53 -16.45 -0.02
CA ARG A 284 14.32 -16.55 1.22
C ARG A 284 13.47 -16.74 2.47
N LEU A 285 12.26 -16.20 2.49
CA LEU A 285 11.31 -16.41 3.58
C LEU A 285 10.82 -17.86 3.58
N LEU A 286 10.43 -18.40 2.42
CA LEU A 286 9.93 -19.77 2.31
C LEU A 286 11.04 -20.80 2.58
N GLU A 287 12.28 -20.52 2.13
CA GLU A 287 13.47 -21.29 2.48
C GLU A 287 13.69 -21.32 4.00
N LEU A 288 13.64 -20.16 4.65
CA LEU A 288 13.77 -20.08 6.11
C LEU A 288 12.64 -20.85 6.80
N ALA A 289 11.40 -20.68 6.34
CA ALA A 289 10.22 -21.35 6.89
C ALA A 289 10.35 -22.88 6.84
N ALA A 290 10.85 -23.42 5.72
CA ALA A 290 11.15 -24.84 5.60
C ALA A 290 12.31 -25.27 6.50
N GLN A 291 13.40 -24.49 6.59
CA GLN A 291 14.57 -24.82 7.41
C GLN A 291 14.28 -24.88 8.90
N VAL A 292 13.44 -23.99 9.41
CA VAL A 292 13.09 -23.93 10.83
C VAL A 292 11.84 -24.73 11.16
N ASP A 293 11.20 -25.38 10.19
CA ASP A 293 9.89 -26.04 10.36
C ASP A 293 8.86 -25.06 10.96
N ALA A 294 8.72 -23.89 10.34
CA ALA A 294 7.77 -22.87 10.78
C ALA A 294 6.32 -23.34 10.61
N ASP A 295 5.43 -22.78 11.43
CA ASP A 295 3.98 -22.93 11.29
C ASP A 295 3.39 -21.87 10.36
N LEU A 296 4.02 -20.69 10.31
CA LEU A 296 3.57 -19.53 9.54
C LEU A 296 4.77 -18.75 9.02
N ALA A 297 4.70 -18.31 7.77
CA ALA A 297 5.66 -17.38 7.18
C ALA A 297 5.00 -16.00 7.00
N ILE A 298 5.72 -14.92 7.29
CA ILE A 298 5.22 -13.54 7.22
C ILE A 298 6.20 -12.67 6.44
N ALA A 299 5.72 -11.97 5.42
CA ALA A 299 6.47 -10.93 4.72
C ALA A 299 5.79 -9.58 4.91
N LEU A 300 6.58 -8.57 5.28
CA LEU A 300 6.16 -7.17 5.31
C LEU A 300 6.85 -6.41 4.18
N ASP A 301 6.15 -5.45 3.58
CA ASP A 301 6.77 -4.53 2.62
C ASP A 301 7.65 -3.48 3.34
N PRO A 302 8.45 -2.67 2.61
CA PRO A 302 9.49 -1.84 3.21
C PRO A 302 9.02 -0.85 4.28
N ASP A 303 7.80 -0.32 4.16
CA ASP A 303 7.21 0.60 5.14
C ASP A 303 6.18 -0.06 6.07
N ALA A 304 6.04 -1.38 5.97
CA ALA A 304 5.23 -2.27 6.78
C ALA A 304 3.74 -1.90 6.83
N ASP A 305 3.22 -1.38 5.72
CA ASP A 305 1.78 -1.19 5.55
C ASP A 305 1.12 -2.47 4.98
N ARG A 306 1.87 -3.33 4.27
CA ARG A 306 1.38 -4.64 3.77
C ARG A 306 1.86 -5.81 4.63
N CYS A 307 1.06 -6.87 4.64
CA CYS A 307 1.42 -8.15 5.26
C CYS A 307 0.98 -9.31 4.36
N ALA A 308 1.94 -10.12 3.92
CA ALA A 308 1.70 -11.38 3.22
C ALA A 308 1.97 -12.57 4.13
N LEU A 309 1.15 -13.61 3.98
CA LEU A 309 1.28 -14.84 4.74
C LEU A 309 1.72 -15.98 3.82
N GLY A 310 2.60 -16.85 4.30
CA GLY A 310 2.97 -18.09 3.64
C GLY A 310 2.63 -19.29 4.53
N VAL A 311 2.26 -20.39 3.89
CA VAL A 311 1.78 -21.62 4.54
C VAL A 311 2.47 -22.84 3.94
N ARG A 312 2.57 -23.88 4.76
CA ARG A 312 3.02 -25.21 4.33
C ARG A 312 1.84 -25.99 3.75
N GLU A 313 2.00 -26.45 2.52
CA GLU A 313 1.07 -27.31 1.81
C GLU A 313 1.06 -28.74 2.35
N ARG A 314 0.03 -29.50 1.97
CA ARG A 314 -0.14 -30.90 2.38
C ARG A 314 0.96 -31.82 1.86
N ASP A 315 1.61 -31.47 0.75
CA ASP A 315 2.77 -32.17 0.19
C ASP A 315 4.11 -31.74 0.82
N GLY A 316 4.08 -30.81 1.79
CA GLY A 316 5.24 -30.27 2.47
C GLY A 316 5.91 -29.08 1.77
N SER A 317 5.47 -28.73 0.55
CA SER A 317 5.94 -27.51 -0.12
C SER A 317 5.42 -26.26 0.59
N TRP A 318 6.03 -25.10 0.31
CA TRP A 318 5.59 -23.82 0.85
C TRP A 318 5.07 -22.93 -0.28
N ARG A 319 4.01 -22.17 0.01
CA ARG A 319 3.53 -21.11 -0.88
C ARG A 319 3.11 -19.87 -0.09
N MET A 320 3.11 -18.74 -0.77
CA MET A 320 2.40 -17.56 -0.28
C MET A 320 0.88 -17.72 -0.50
N LEU A 321 0.11 -17.25 0.46
CA LEU A 321 -1.33 -17.01 0.31
C LEU A 321 -1.55 -15.78 -0.58
N ARG A 322 -2.61 -15.79 -1.39
CA ARG A 322 -3.10 -14.59 -2.06
C ARG A 322 -3.63 -13.60 -1.02
N GLY A 323 -3.63 -12.31 -1.36
CA GLY A 323 -4.17 -11.29 -0.45
C GLY A 323 -5.65 -11.49 -0.15
N ASP A 324 -6.43 -12.03 -1.08
CA ASP A 324 -7.81 -12.45 -0.82
C ASP A 324 -7.91 -13.60 0.18
N GLU A 325 -7.06 -14.62 0.08
CA GLU A 325 -7.04 -15.74 1.04
C GLU A 325 -6.69 -15.25 2.46
N THR A 326 -5.65 -14.41 2.57
CA THR A 326 -5.30 -13.75 3.84
C THR A 326 -6.46 -12.87 4.33
N GLY A 327 -7.03 -12.10 3.41
CA GLY A 327 -8.12 -11.17 3.65
C GLY A 327 -9.32 -11.81 4.33
N VAL A 328 -9.80 -12.93 3.79
CA VAL A 328 -10.98 -13.64 4.29
C VAL A 328 -10.70 -14.42 5.57
N LEU A 329 -9.48 -14.93 5.75
CA LEU A 329 -9.08 -15.60 6.99
C LEU A 329 -9.13 -14.62 8.17
N LEU A 330 -8.50 -13.45 8.03
CA LEU A 330 -8.53 -12.42 9.06
C LEU A 330 -9.94 -11.83 9.23
N GLY A 331 -10.66 -11.57 8.13
CA GLY A 331 -12.02 -11.05 8.19
C GLY A 331 -13.01 -12.00 8.87
N SER A 332 -12.88 -13.31 8.63
CA SER A 332 -13.68 -14.34 9.32
C SER A 332 -13.36 -14.40 10.81
N LEU A 333 -12.08 -14.30 11.20
CA LEU A 333 -11.69 -14.20 12.61
C LEU A 333 -12.29 -12.95 13.26
N VAL A 334 -12.12 -11.77 12.65
CA VAL A 334 -12.64 -10.51 13.22
C VAL A 334 -14.16 -10.57 13.36
N LEU A 335 -14.89 -11.02 12.34
CA LEU A 335 -16.34 -11.15 12.42
C LEU A 335 -16.82 -12.18 13.46
N SER A 336 -16.06 -13.25 13.68
CA SER A 336 -16.43 -14.27 14.68
C SER A 336 -16.11 -13.87 16.13
N THR A 337 -15.31 -12.82 16.33
CA THR A 337 -14.81 -12.39 17.65
C THR A 337 -15.15 -10.94 18.00
N THR A 338 -15.71 -10.18 17.06
CA THR A 338 -16.12 -8.80 17.31
C THR A 338 -17.31 -8.74 18.28
N GLU A 339 -17.25 -7.77 19.18
CA GLU A 339 -18.35 -7.42 20.09
C GLU A 339 -19.17 -6.24 19.55
N GLU A 340 -18.76 -5.68 18.41
CA GLU A 340 -19.46 -4.55 17.79
C GLU A 340 -20.84 -4.97 17.29
N THR A 341 -21.82 -4.13 17.57
CA THR A 341 -23.19 -4.30 17.10
C THR A 341 -23.32 -3.77 15.67
N ASP A 342 -23.91 -4.55 14.78
CA ASP A 342 -24.03 -4.20 13.35
C ASP A 342 -22.66 -3.86 12.69
N PRO A 343 -21.69 -4.79 12.80
CA PRO A 343 -20.33 -4.55 12.33
C PRO A 343 -20.31 -4.41 10.81
N LEU A 344 -19.46 -3.51 10.33
CA LEU A 344 -19.18 -3.33 8.90
C LEU A 344 -17.82 -3.92 8.56
N VAL A 345 -17.78 -4.71 7.49
CA VAL A 345 -16.52 -5.07 6.83
C VAL A 345 -16.48 -4.54 5.41
N ALA A 346 -15.28 -4.26 4.89
CA ALA A 346 -15.14 -3.69 3.56
C ALA A 346 -14.01 -4.31 2.74
N THR A 347 -14.20 -4.34 1.43
CA THR A 347 -13.14 -4.65 0.47
C THR A 347 -13.12 -3.65 -0.67
N THR A 348 -12.04 -3.66 -1.45
CA THR A 348 -12.04 -2.91 -2.70
C THR A 348 -12.80 -3.67 -3.78
N ILE A 349 -13.29 -2.94 -4.78
CA ILE A 349 -14.06 -3.46 -5.91
C ILE A 349 -13.36 -4.56 -6.72
N VAL A 350 -12.04 -4.66 -6.59
CA VAL A 350 -11.22 -5.65 -7.30
C VAL A 350 -10.90 -6.89 -6.44
N SER A 351 -11.16 -6.85 -5.14
CA SER A 351 -10.92 -7.94 -4.19
C SER A 351 -12.06 -8.97 -4.17
N SER A 352 -11.79 -10.22 -3.82
CA SER A 352 -12.75 -11.34 -3.84
C SER A 352 -14.10 -11.02 -3.17
N SER A 353 -15.17 -11.60 -3.71
CA SER A 353 -16.52 -11.52 -3.14
C SER A 353 -16.73 -12.43 -1.92
N LEU A 354 -15.74 -13.24 -1.53
CA LEU A 354 -15.88 -14.19 -0.42
C LEU A 354 -16.15 -13.48 0.93
N LEU A 355 -15.51 -12.34 1.21
CA LEU A 355 -15.80 -11.61 2.46
C LEU A 355 -17.25 -11.11 2.51
N ARG A 356 -17.85 -10.75 1.37
CA ARG A 356 -19.27 -10.40 1.28
C ARG A 356 -20.15 -11.58 1.70
N SER A 357 -19.89 -12.77 1.13
CA SER A 357 -20.62 -14.00 1.48
C SER A 357 -20.51 -14.33 2.97
N ILE A 358 -19.31 -14.19 3.53
CA ILE A 358 -19.04 -14.38 4.96
C ILE A 358 -19.82 -13.38 5.83
N ALA A 359 -19.83 -12.10 5.44
CA ALA A 359 -20.54 -11.06 6.18
C ALA A 359 -22.05 -11.29 6.17
N GLU A 360 -22.63 -11.59 4.99
CA GLU A 360 -24.06 -11.87 4.82
C GLU A 360 -24.49 -13.07 5.70
N ALA A 361 -23.72 -14.16 5.71
CA ALA A 361 -24.00 -15.34 6.53
C ALA A 361 -23.94 -15.08 8.04
N ARG A 362 -23.16 -14.07 8.47
CA ARG A 362 -23.04 -13.66 9.87
C ARG A 362 -23.97 -12.51 10.26
N GLY A 363 -24.80 -12.01 9.33
CA GLY A 363 -25.66 -10.86 9.55
C GLY A 363 -24.89 -9.54 9.76
N ALA A 364 -23.66 -9.46 9.24
CA ALA A 364 -22.84 -8.25 9.25
C ALA A 364 -23.06 -7.41 7.98
N ARG A 365 -22.79 -6.11 8.05
CA ARG A 365 -22.79 -5.24 6.86
C ARG A 365 -21.53 -5.47 6.04
N TYR A 366 -21.67 -5.34 4.73
CA TYR A 366 -20.56 -5.35 3.79
C TYR A 366 -20.60 -4.08 2.93
N ALA A 367 -19.44 -3.47 2.71
CA ALA A 367 -19.25 -2.39 1.77
C ALA A 367 -18.15 -2.72 0.76
N GLU A 368 -18.36 -2.28 -0.48
CA GLU A 368 -17.37 -2.34 -1.53
C GLU A 368 -16.95 -0.91 -1.88
N THR A 369 -15.64 -0.66 -1.96
CA THR A 369 -15.11 0.69 -2.25
C THR A 369 -14.22 0.70 -3.50
N LEU A 370 -13.90 1.89 -4.02
CA LEU A 370 -12.85 2.02 -5.04
C LEU A 370 -11.50 1.55 -4.50
N THR A 371 -10.58 1.17 -5.40
CA THR A 371 -9.22 0.76 -5.00
C THR A 371 -8.48 1.88 -4.28
N GLY A 372 -7.81 1.52 -3.19
CA GLY A 372 -7.02 2.40 -2.34
C GLY A 372 -7.62 2.54 -0.95
N PHE A 373 -6.78 2.38 0.07
CA PHE A 373 -7.19 2.39 1.48
C PHE A 373 -7.86 3.69 1.94
N LYS A 374 -7.59 4.81 1.26
CA LYS A 374 -8.30 6.07 1.48
C LYS A 374 -9.82 5.94 1.37
N TRP A 375 -10.33 4.99 0.58
CA TRP A 375 -11.76 4.71 0.44
C TRP A 375 -12.24 3.67 1.45
N LEU A 376 -11.46 2.60 1.67
CA LEU A 376 -11.82 1.50 2.60
C LEU A 376 -12.10 1.99 4.02
N VAL A 377 -11.22 2.83 4.56
CA VAL A 377 -11.37 3.34 5.94
C VAL A 377 -12.53 4.34 6.08
N ARG A 378 -13.14 4.73 4.95
CA ARG A 378 -14.33 5.58 4.85
C ARG A 378 -15.57 4.82 4.38
N ALA A 379 -15.51 3.48 4.35
CA ALA A 379 -16.61 2.64 3.85
C ALA A 379 -17.91 2.83 4.64
N GLY A 380 -17.82 3.17 5.94
CA GLY A 380 -18.97 3.46 6.77
C GLY A 380 -18.62 3.48 8.26
N ASP A 381 -19.61 3.76 9.08
CA ASP A 381 -19.51 3.67 10.53
C ASP A 381 -19.37 2.22 11.00
N ARG A 382 -18.75 2.04 12.17
CA ARG A 382 -18.54 0.71 12.80
C ARG A 382 -17.81 -0.28 11.88
N LEU A 383 -16.91 0.25 11.04
CA LEU A 383 -15.94 -0.57 10.32
C LEU A 383 -15.11 -1.33 11.34
N VAL A 384 -15.08 -2.66 11.25
CA VAL A 384 -14.26 -3.53 12.12
C VAL A 384 -13.10 -4.17 11.38
N TYR A 385 -13.22 -4.31 10.06
CA TYR A 385 -12.17 -4.88 9.22
C TYR A 385 -12.29 -4.40 7.78
N ALA A 386 -11.15 -4.10 7.16
CA ALA A 386 -11.08 -3.82 5.73
C ALA A 386 -9.82 -4.42 5.11
N TYR A 387 -9.92 -4.89 3.87
CA TYR A 387 -8.75 -5.34 3.13
C TYR A 387 -8.79 -5.03 1.63
N GLU A 388 -7.62 -4.99 1.01
CA GLU A 388 -7.44 -5.02 -0.45
C GLU A 388 -6.61 -6.25 -0.84
N GLU A 389 -6.90 -6.83 -2.00
CA GLU A 389 -6.24 -8.02 -2.55
C GLU A 389 -4.73 -7.85 -2.70
N ALA A 390 -4.26 -6.61 -2.82
CA ALA A 390 -2.85 -6.23 -2.85
C ALA A 390 -2.21 -6.18 -1.44
N LEU A 391 -2.53 -7.17 -0.59
CA LEU A 391 -1.95 -7.44 0.74
C LEU A 391 -2.15 -6.34 1.80
N GLY A 392 -3.13 -5.46 1.59
CA GLY A 392 -3.44 -4.39 2.52
C GLY A 392 -4.52 -4.81 3.51
N HIS A 393 -4.24 -4.72 4.81
CA HIS A 393 -5.16 -5.13 5.87
C HIS A 393 -5.29 -4.03 6.93
N CYS A 394 -6.52 -3.70 7.32
CA CYS A 394 -6.82 -2.88 8.49
C CYS A 394 -7.68 -3.69 9.44
N VAL A 395 -7.03 -4.24 10.46
CA VAL A 395 -7.63 -5.08 11.50
C VAL A 395 -8.10 -4.28 12.73
N ASP A 396 -7.70 -3.02 12.82
CA ASP A 396 -8.06 -2.12 13.93
C ASP A 396 -8.35 -0.69 13.44
N PRO A 397 -9.40 -0.50 12.60
CA PRO A 397 -9.74 0.79 12.01
C PRO A 397 -10.04 1.89 13.04
N ALA A 398 -10.38 1.51 14.27
CA ALA A 398 -10.62 2.42 15.38
C ALA A 398 -9.35 3.12 15.87
N HIS A 399 -8.16 2.60 15.58
CA HIS A 399 -6.87 3.17 16.01
C HIS A 399 -5.94 3.46 14.84
N VAL A 400 -6.01 2.69 13.75
CA VAL A 400 -5.22 2.91 12.54
C VAL A 400 -6.16 2.97 11.33
N SER A 401 -6.41 4.17 10.82
CA SER A 401 -7.23 4.40 9.62
C SER A 401 -6.40 4.33 8.33
N ASP A 402 -5.57 3.29 8.22
CA ASP A 402 -4.85 2.88 7.02
C ASP A 402 -4.54 1.37 7.13
N LYS A 403 -3.80 0.81 6.18
CA LYS A 403 -3.23 -0.52 6.33
C LYS A 403 -2.25 -0.56 7.50
N ASP A 404 -2.22 -1.70 8.18
CA ASP A 404 -1.27 -1.99 9.24
C ASP A 404 -0.79 -3.45 9.13
N GLY A 405 0.37 -3.62 8.49
CA GLY A 405 1.01 -4.94 8.32
C GLY A 405 1.49 -5.54 9.64
N ILE A 406 1.86 -4.72 10.63
CA ILE A 406 2.31 -5.18 11.95
C ILE A 406 1.13 -5.77 12.72
N SER A 407 0.02 -5.04 12.76
CA SER A 407 -1.21 -5.52 13.39
C SER A 407 -1.77 -6.76 12.70
N ALA A 408 -1.75 -6.78 11.36
CA ALA A 408 -2.18 -7.96 10.60
C ALA A 408 -1.31 -9.20 10.90
N ALA A 409 0.01 -9.05 11.04
CA ALA A 409 0.91 -10.13 11.41
C ALA A 409 0.58 -10.71 12.79
N VAL A 410 0.28 -9.86 13.78
CA VAL A 410 -0.10 -10.31 15.13
C VAL A 410 -1.43 -11.06 15.13
N VAL A 411 -2.45 -10.55 14.42
CA VAL A 411 -3.75 -11.22 14.29
C VAL A 411 -3.63 -12.53 13.52
N ALA A 412 -2.79 -12.60 12.49
CA ALA A 412 -2.51 -13.83 11.74
C ALA A 412 -1.87 -14.91 12.62
N CYS A 413 -0.91 -14.53 13.49
CA CYS A 413 -0.32 -15.44 14.46
C CYS A 413 -1.34 -15.97 15.48
N ASP A 414 -2.26 -15.13 15.95
CA ASP A 414 -3.34 -15.57 16.84
C ASP A 414 -4.27 -16.59 16.18
N LEU A 415 -4.65 -16.34 14.92
CA LEU A 415 -5.44 -17.28 14.12
C LEU A 415 -4.71 -18.62 13.96
N ALA A 416 -3.46 -18.59 13.50
CA ALA A 416 -2.67 -19.79 13.22
C ALA A 416 -2.41 -20.60 14.49
N ALA A 417 -2.06 -19.94 15.60
CA ALA A 417 -1.83 -20.60 16.88
C ALA A 417 -3.11 -21.24 17.42
N THR A 418 -4.25 -20.55 17.31
CA THR A 418 -5.54 -21.07 17.74
C THR A 418 -5.92 -22.32 16.94
N LEU A 419 -5.80 -22.28 15.60
CA LEU A 419 -6.07 -23.44 14.75
C LEU A 419 -5.15 -24.62 15.09
N LYS A 420 -3.85 -24.35 15.32
CA LYS A 420 -2.85 -25.36 15.68
C LYS A 420 -3.22 -26.15 16.95
N THR A 421 -3.87 -25.52 17.94
CA THR A 421 -4.32 -26.24 19.15
C THR A 421 -5.34 -27.36 18.86
N SER A 422 -6.06 -27.23 17.74
CA SER A 422 -7.02 -28.23 17.26
C SER A 422 -6.47 -29.14 16.15
N GLY A 423 -5.15 -29.08 15.90
CA GLY A 423 -4.51 -29.84 14.82
C GLY A 423 -4.87 -29.35 13.41
N ARG A 424 -5.37 -28.11 13.30
CA ARG A 424 -5.77 -27.48 12.03
C ARG A 424 -4.76 -26.44 11.58
N THR A 425 -4.75 -26.17 10.27
CA THR A 425 -3.94 -25.17 9.60
C THR A 425 -4.81 -24.04 9.03
N LEU A 426 -4.17 -22.98 8.52
CA LEU A 426 -4.87 -21.95 7.74
C LEU A 426 -5.51 -22.54 6.46
N LEU A 427 -4.92 -23.58 5.87
CA LEU A 427 -5.49 -24.27 4.71
C LEU A 427 -6.80 -25.00 5.08
N ASP A 428 -6.87 -25.59 6.27
CA ASP A 428 -8.11 -26.22 6.76
C ASP A 428 -9.18 -25.19 7.14
N ALA A 429 -8.79 -23.95 7.44
CA ALA A 429 -9.74 -22.84 7.59
C ALA A 429 -10.26 -22.37 6.23
N LEU A 430 -9.40 -22.28 5.20
CA LEU A 430 -9.83 -21.99 3.82
C LEU A 430 -10.74 -23.08 3.25
N ASP A 431 -10.45 -24.36 3.50
CA ASP A 431 -11.33 -25.47 3.12
C ASP A 431 -12.70 -25.36 3.78
N GLN A 432 -12.75 -24.97 5.06
CA GLN A 432 -14.02 -24.76 5.76
C GLN A 432 -14.82 -23.61 5.14
N LEU A 433 -14.15 -22.48 4.83
CA LEU A 433 -14.81 -21.37 4.14
C LEU A 433 -15.31 -21.77 2.76
N ALA A 434 -14.57 -22.62 2.04
CA ALA A 434 -14.98 -23.13 0.74
C ALA A 434 -16.24 -24.01 0.82
N LEU A 435 -16.36 -24.81 1.89
CA LEU A 435 -17.56 -25.61 2.16
C LEU A 435 -18.78 -24.76 2.50
N GLU A 436 -18.58 -23.68 3.26
CA GLU A 436 -19.67 -22.82 3.73
C GLU A 436 -20.15 -21.82 2.67
N HIS A 437 -19.25 -21.32 1.83
CA HIS A 437 -19.48 -20.18 0.94
C HIS A 437 -19.22 -20.47 -0.54
N GLY A 438 -18.76 -21.68 -0.88
CA GLY A 438 -18.18 -22.00 -2.18
C GLY A 438 -16.69 -21.66 -2.23
N LEU A 439 -15.96 -22.32 -3.13
CA LEU A 439 -14.55 -22.08 -3.38
C LEU A 439 -14.39 -20.85 -4.28
N HIS A 440 -13.78 -19.80 -3.75
CA HIS A 440 -13.37 -18.62 -4.52
C HIS A 440 -11.90 -18.76 -4.93
N LEU A 441 -11.62 -18.78 -6.23
CA LEU A 441 -10.27 -18.66 -6.76
C LEU A 441 -10.14 -17.33 -7.50
N THR A 442 -9.07 -16.58 -7.19
CA THR A 442 -8.78 -15.30 -7.84
C THR A 442 -7.47 -15.35 -8.62
N ASP A 443 -7.39 -14.54 -9.68
CA ASP A 443 -6.15 -14.28 -10.42
C ASP A 443 -6.18 -12.89 -11.08
N GLN A 444 -5.07 -12.48 -11.70
CA GLN A 444 -5.01 -11.22 -12.42
C GLN A 444 -4.32 -11.32 -13.78
N VAL A 445 -4.76 -10.48 -14.71
CA VAL A 445 -4.06 -10.15 -15.96
C VAL A 445 -3.62 -8.69 -15.86
N SER A 446 -2.32 -8.43 -16.02
CA SER A 446 -1.77 -7.09 -16.01
C SER A 446 -0.96 -6.83 -17.27
N LEU A 447 -1.40 -5.84 -18.04
CA LEU A 447 -0.72 -5.40 -19.26
C LEU A 447 -0.01 -4.09 -19.00
N ARG A 448 1.28 -4.01 -19.35
CA ARG A 448 2.09 -2.79 -19.27
C ARG A 448 2.14 -2.11 -20.64
N PHE A 449 1.97 -0.80 -20.67
CA PHE A 449 1.98 0.01 -21.88
C PHE A 449 3.07 1.07 -21.80
N THR A 450 3.69 1.37 -22.94
CA THR A 450 4.53 2.55 -23.13
C THR A 450 3.71 3.74 -23.64
N ASP A 451 2.70 3.46 -24.47
CA ASP A 451 1.71 4.43 -24.96
C ASP A 451 0.42 4.35 -24.14
N LEU A 452 0.18 5.37 -23.30
CA LEU A 452 -1.00 5.46 -22.44
C LEU A 452 -2.32 5.59 -23.21
N SER A 453 -2.30 6.07 -24.45
CA SER A 453 -3.52 6.20 -25.26
C SER A 453 -4.17 4.85 -25.55
N ARG A 454 -3.37 3.77 -25.61
CA ARG A 454 -3.85 2.40 -25.78
C ARG A 454 -4.73 1.93 -24.62
N ILE A 455 -4.47 2.39 -23.40
CA ILE A 455 -5.31 2.06 -22.23
C ILE A 455 -6.73 2.62 -22.45
N GLY A 456 -6.82 3.88 -22.87
CA GLY A 456 -8.10 4.54 -23.16
C GLY A 456 -8.85 3.85 -24.31
N ALA A 457 -8.13 3.47 -25.37
CA ALA A 457 -8.71 2.74 -26.51
C ALA A 457 -9.26 1.36 -26.10
N LEU A 458 -8.52 0.60 -25.29
CA LEU A 458 -8.96 -0.71 -24.79
C LEU A 458 -10.20 -0.59 -23.90
N MET A 459 -10.20 0.36 -22.95
CA MET A 459 -11.37 0.62 -22.11
C MET A 459 -12.58 1.06 -22.93
N ALA A 460 -12.39 1.89 -23.95
CA ALA A 460 -13.47 2.27 -24.87
C ALA A 460 -13.99 1.06 -25.68
N ARG A 461 -13.10 0.18 -26.15
CA ARG A 461 -13.46 -1.06 -26.86
C ARG A 461 -14.33 -1.98 -26.00
N LEU A 462 -13.94 -2.20 -24.74
CA LEU A 462 -14.72 -3.00 -23.79
C LEU A 462 -16.14 -2.44 -23.56
N ARG A 463 -16.28 -1.11 -23.52
CA ARG A 463 -17.58 -0.44 -23.36
C ARG A 463 -18.44 -0.51 -24.61
N GLN A 464 -17.83 -0.38 -25.80
CA GLN A 464 -18.55 -0.39 -27.07
C GLN A 464 -18.96 -1.79 -27.51
N SER A 465 -18.19 -2.80 -27.15
CA SER A 465 -18.40 -4.19 -27.54
C SER A 465 -18.07 -5.13 -26.39
N PRO A 466 -18.89 -5.15 -25.32
CA PRO A 466 -18.67 -6.05 -24.20
C PRO A 466 -18.80 -7.52 -24.66
N PRO A 467 -18.04 -8.44 -24.05
CA PRO A 467 -18.05 -9.85 -24.45
C PRO A 467 -19.44 -10.47 -24.24
N GLU A 468 -19.92 -11.20 -25.25
CA GLU A 468 -21.20 -11.91 -25.20
C GLU A 468 -21.24 -12.93 -24.03
N GLY A 469 -22.42 -13.08 -23.42
CA GLY A 469 -22.65 -14.02 -22.31
C GLY A 469 -22.29 -13.49 -20.92
N PHE A 470 -21.75 -12.27 -20.81
CA PHE A 470 -21.55 -11.57 -19.54
C PHE A 470 -22.60 -10.48 -19.36
N ALA A 471 -23.09 -10.33 -18.13
CA ALA A 471 -23.69 -9.07 -17.70
C ALA A 471 -22.58 -8.03 -17.56
N PHE A 472 -22.82 -6.83 -18.09
CA PHE A 472 -21.86 -5.74 -18.16
C PHE A 472 -22.34 -4.56 -17.30
N GLU A 473 -21.44 -4.03 -16.49
CA GLU A 473 -21.65 -2.84 -15.67
C GLU A 473 -20.48 -1.87 -15.91
N ASP A 474 -20.80 -0.63 -16.31
CA ASP A 474 -19.85 0.48 -16.42
C ASP A 474 -20.05 1.43 -15.25
N LEU A 475 -18.98 1.73 -14.52
CA LEU A 475 -19.04 2.54 -13.31
C LEU A 475 -18.76 4.02 -13.57
N LEU A 476 -18.67 4.44 -14.84
CA LEU A 476 -18.60 5.85 -15.18
C LEU A 476 -19.91 6.59 -14.82
N PRO A 477 -19.81 7.90 -14.47
CA PRO A 477 -18.59 8.70 -14.36
C PRO A 477 -17.87 8.54 -13.01
N GLY A 478 -18.36 7.68 -12.11
CA GLY A 478 -17.82 7.53 -10.75
C GLY A 478 -16.42 6.94 -10.70
N ALA A 479 -16.13 5.94 -11.54
CA ALA A 479 -14.79 5.38 -11.70
C ALA A 479 -14.60 4.77 -13.09
N ASP A 480 -13.38 4.83 -13.62
CA ASP A 480 -13.02 4.16 -14.88
C ASP A 480 -12.81 2.66 -14.65
N VAL A 481 -13.92 1.97 -14.41
CA VAL A 481 -13.99 0.54 -14.08
C VAL A 481 -15.11 -0.09 -14.89
N VAL A 482 -14.83 -1.25 -15.46
CA VAL A 482 -15.83 -2.13 -16.08
C VAL A 482 -15.90 -3.42 -15.30
N ARG A 483 -17.10 -3.88 -14.98
CA ARG A 483 -17.35 -5.19 -14.37
C ARG A 483 -18.12 -6.07 -15.34
N LEU A 484 -17.65 -7.30 -15.48
CA LEU A 484 -18.29 -8.36 -16.25
C LEU A 484 -18.63 -9.50 -15.29
N THR A 485 -19.88 -9.95 -15.27
CA THR A 485 -20.33 -11.06 -14.42
C THR A 485 -21.07 -12.12 -15.21
N GLN A 486 -20.83 -13.37 -14.85
CA GLN A 486 -21.58 -14.54 -15.29
C GLN A 486 -21.71 -15.49 -14.09
N ASP A 487 -22.52 -16.55 -14.18
CA ASP A 487 -22.66 -17.54 -13.12
C ASP A 487 -21.30 -18.06 -12.61
N GLY A 488 -21.00 -17.72 -11.35
CA GLY A 488 -19.75 -18.06 -10.68
C GLY A 488 -18.50 -17.46 -11.32
N VAL A 489 -18.60 -16.38 -12.10
CA VAL A 489 -17.47 -15.67 -12.71
C VAL A 489 -17.62 -14.17 -12.53
N ARG A 490 -16.55 -13.52 -12.11
CA ARG A 490 -16.46 -12.05 -12.05
C ARG A 490 -15.13 -11.59 -12.64
N VAL A 491 -15.20 -10.59 -13.52
CA VAL A 491 -14.02 -9.89 -14.05
C VAL A 491 -14.19 -8.41 -13.82
N VAL A 492 -13.18 -7.77 -13.23
CA VAL A 492 -13.16 -6.31 -13.02
C VAL A 492 -11.95 -5.75 -13.75
N VAL A 493 -12.18 -4.86 -14.72
CA VAL A 493 -11.13 -4.24 -15.54
C VAL A 493 -11.00 -2.77 -15.21
N ARG A 494 -9.77 -2.31 -14.97
CA ARG A 494 -9.48 -0.90 -14.69
C ARG A 494 -8.06 -0.47 -15.06
N PRO A 495 -7.84 0.80 -15.43
CA PRO A 495 -6.51 1.39 -15.48
C PRO A 495 -5.86 1.42 -14.08
N SER A 496 -4.55 1.18 -14.03
CA SER A 496 -3.76 1.43 -12.82
C SER A 496 -3.63 2.93 -12.58
N GLY A 497 -3.71 3.35 -11.32
CA GLY A 497 -3.57 4.75 -10.93
C GLY A 497 -2.13 5.16 -10.61
N THR A 498 -1.22 4.20 -10.55
CA THR A 498 0.18 4.41 -10.10
C THR A 498 1.21 3.91 -11.11
N GLU A 499 0.79 3.18 -12.14
CA GLU A 499 1.67 2.59 -13.14
C GLU A 499 0.98 2.65 -14.52
N PRO A 500 1.74 2.66 -15.63
CA PRO A 500 1.19 2.64 -16.99
C PRO A 500 0.69 1.22 -17.34
N LYS A 501 -0.33 0.75 -16.62
CA LYS A 501 -0.87 -0.61 -16.73
C LYS A 501 -2.40 -0.60 -16.85
N LEU A 502 -2.93 -1.57 -17.60
CA LEU A 502 -4.33 -2.01 -17.51
C LEU A 502 -4.37 -3.31 -16.72
N LYS A 503 -5.28 -3.43 -15.75
CA LYS A 503 -5.42 -4.63 -14.91
C LYS A 503 -6.83 -5.19 -15.03
N ALA A 504 -6.92 -6.51 -15.15
CA ALA A 504 -8.16 -7.27 -15.01
C ALA A 504 -8.02 -8.27 -13.86
N TYR A 505 -8.96 -8.20 -12.92
CA TYR A 505 -9.03 -9.04 -11.74
C TYR A 505 -10.12 -10.09 -11.98
N LEU A 506 -9.75 -11.35 -11.81
CA LEU A 506 -10.55 -12.51 -12.15
C LEU A 506 -10.96 -13.22 -10.88
N GLU A 507 -12.21 -13.64 -10.81
CA GLU A 507 -12.72 -14.50 -9.75
C GLU A 507 -13.59 -15.60 -10.36
N VAL A 508 -13.37 -16.84 -9.92
CA VAL A 508 -14.24 -17.98 -10.14
C VAL A 508 -14.78 -18.44 -8.79
N VAL A 509 -16.10 -18.60 -8.72
CA VAL A 509 -16.80 -19.21 -7.58
C VAL A 509 -17.31 -20.57 -8.01
N GLU A 510 -16.87 -21.60 -7.30
CA GLU A 510 -17.23 -23.00 -7.52
C GLU A 510 -17.93 -23.53 -6.26
N PRO A 511 -19.20 -23.97 -6.34
CA PRO A 511 -19.87 -24.62 -5.22
C PRO A 511 -19.11 -25.87 -4.76
N VAL A 512 -19.08 -26.10 -3.45
CA VAL A 512 -18.50 -27.31 -2.86
C VAL A 512 -19.60 -28.04 -2.10
N ALA A 513 -19.95 -29.24 -2.55
CA ALA A 513 -21.11 -29.97 -1.97
C ALA A 513 -20.82 -30.54 -0.58
N ASP A 514 -19.64 -31.11 -0.39
CA ASP A 514 -19.20 -31.76 0.85
C ASP A 514 -17.65 -31.85 0.90
N PRO A 515 -17.05 -32.29 2.02
CA PRO A 515 -15.59 -32.36 2.15
C PRO A 515 -14.87 -33.23 1.11
N ALA A 516 -15.52 -34.26 0.55
CA ALA A 516 -14.93 -35.08 -0.50
C ALA A 516 -14.89 -34.36 -1.86
N ASP A 517 -15.73 -33.35 -2.08
CA ASP A 517 -15.75 -32.52 -3.28
C ASP A 517 -14.72 -31.38 -3.26
N LEU A 518 -14.01 -31.13 -2.16
CA LEU A 518 -13.01 -30.05 -2.09
C LEU A 518 -11.93 -30.14 -3.17
N ALA A 519 -11.29 -31.31 -3.32
CA ALA A 519 -10.23 -31.49 -4.32
C ALA A 519 -10.78 -31.47 -5.77
N PRO A 520 -11.89 -32.17 -6.10
CA PRO A 520 -12.53 -32.03 -7.40
C PRO A 520 -12.98 -30.59 -7.71
N ALA A 521 -13.57 -29.87 -6.76
CA ALA A 521 -13.98 -28.47 -6.94
C ALA A 521 -12.77 -27.57 -7.21
N ARG A 522 -11.65 -27.75 -6.50
CA ARG A 522 -10.40 -27.03 -6.78
C ARG A 522 -9.90 -27.28 -8.20
N ALA A 523 -9.96 -28.51 -8.69
CA ALA A 523 -9.58 -28.84 -10.07
C ALA A 523 -10.51 -28.15 -11.10
N ARG A 524 -11.83 -28.27 -10.94
CA ARG A 524 -12.83 -27.61 -11.82
C ARG A 524 -12.66 -26.09 -11.83
N ALA A 525 -12.54 -25.48 -10.64
CA ALA A 525 -12.35 -24.04 -10.50
C ALA A 525 -11.03 -23.58 -11.12
N GLY A 526 -9.95 -24.36 -10.97
CA GLY A 526 -8.65 -24.08 -11.58
C GLY A 526 -8.70 -24.10 -13.10
N GLU A 527 -9.34 -25.11 -13.70
CA GLU A 527 -9.55 -25.18 -15.15
C GLU A 527 -10.38 -23.99 -15.65
N ARG A 528 -11.48 -23.66 -14.96
CA ARG A 528 -12.34 -22.50 -15.28
C ARG A 528 -11.56 -21.19 -15.20
N LEU A 529 -10.75 -21.00 -14.16
CA LEU A 529 -9.94 -19.79 -13.96
C LEU A 529 -8.84 -19.67 -15.03
N GLY A 530 -8.18 -20.78 -15.38
CA GLY A 530 -7.19 -20.83 -16.46
C GLY A 530 -7.80 -20.46 -17.81
N ALA A 531 -8.97 -21.01 -18.14
CA ALA A 531 -9.70 -20.67 -19.35
C ALA A 531 -10.16 -19.20 -19.36
N LEU A 532 -10.66 -18.69 -18.23
CA LEU A 532 -11.04 -17.29 -18.07
C LEU A 532 -9.85 -16.35 -18.28
N ARG A 533 -8.70 -16.66 -17.69
CA ARG A 533 -7.46 -15.91 -17.85
C ARG A 533 -7.01 -15.85 -19.31
N GLY A 534 -7.08 -16.97 -20.03
CA GLY A 534 -6.81 -17.00 -21.47
C GLY A 534 -7.73 -16.07 -22.24
N ARG A 535 -9.06 -16.21 -22.06
CA ARG A 535 -10.07 -15.38 -22.74
C ARG A 535 -9.90 -13.89 -22.45
N VAL A 536 -9.63 -13.52 -21.20
CA VAL A 536 -9.41 -12.11 -20.82
C VAL A 536 -8.09 -11.60 -21.40
N SER A 537 -7.05 -12.42 -21.44
CA SER A 537 -5.79 -12.03 -22.07
C SER A 537 -5.97 -11.77 -23.56
N ASP A 538 -6.74 -12.61 -24.26
CA ASP A 538 -7.06 -12.42 -25.68
C ASP A 538 -7.95 -11.19 -25.91
N LEU A 539 -8.93 -10.94 -25.01
CA LEU A 539 -9.81 -9.77 -25.08
C LEU A 539 -9.06 -8.45 -24.91
N LEU A 540 -8.02 -8.46 -24.07
CA LEU A 540 -7.18 -7.30 -23.79
C LEU A 540 -5.93 -7.22 -24.66
N ALA A 541 -5.61 -8.27 -25.42
CA ALA A 541 -4.62 -8.23 -26.47
C ALA A 541 -5.13 -7.33 -27.61
N ASP A 542 -4.22 -6.60 -28.25
CA ASP A 542 -4.57 -5.68 -29.34
C ASP A 542 -5.18 -6.39 -30.54
#